data_AF-A0A1J3HZ18-F1
#
_entry.id   AF-A0A1J3HZ18-F1
#
_cell.length_a   1.000
_cell.length_b   1.000
_cell.length_c   1.000
_cell.angle_alpha   90.00
_cell.angle_beta   90.00
_cell.angle_gamma   90.00
#
_symmetry.space_group_name_H-M   'P 1'
#
loop_
_entity.id
_entity.type
_entity.pdbx_description
1 polymer ?
#
loop_
_entity_poly.entity_id
_entity_poly.type
_entity_poly.pdbx_seq_one_letter_code
_entity_poly.pdbx_strand_id
1 'polypeptide(L)'
;LTGDKMETAINIGYACSLLRQGMKQIFIALKTEEEISQDPEAAARESILMQILNASQMVKLEKDPHAAFALIIDGKTLAYALEDDIKYQFLALAVDCASVICCRVSPKQKALVTRLAKEGSGKTTLAIGDGANDVGMI
;
A
#
# COMPACT_ATOMS: atom_id res chain seq x y z
N LEU A 1 7.86 -3.65 -2.92
CA LEU A 1 8.22 -2.30 -2.42
C LEU A 1 9.32 -1.74 -3.32
N THR A 2 9.11 -0.63 -4.01
CA THR A 2 10.11 -0.06 -4.95
C THR A 2 10.26 1.46 -4.80
N GLY A 3 11.46 1.96 -5.08
CA GLY A 3 11.73 3.40 -5.24
C GLY A 3 11.28 3.96 -6.60
N ASP A 4 10.90 3.10 -7.54
CA ASP A 4 10.50 3.50 -8.90
C ASP A 4 9.15 4.23 -8.94
N LYS A 5 8.90 4.85 -10.10
CA LYS A 5 7.61 5.46 -10.40
C LYS A 5 6.49 4.42 -10.48
N MET A 6 5.26 4.86 -10.27
CA MET A 6 4.09 3.99 -10.23
C MET A 6 3.89 3.23 -11.55
N GLU A 7 4.04 3.89 -12.69
CA GLU A 7 3.85 3.25 -14.01
C GLU A 7 4.86 2.12 -14.22
N THR A 8 6.11 2.34 -13.82
CA THR A 8 7.17 1.33 -13.89
C THR A 8 6.87 0.15 -12.97
N ALA A 9 6.47 0.43 -11.72
CA ALA A 9 6.13 -0.60 -10.75
C ALA A 9 4.95 -1.48 -11.21
N ILE A 10 3.93 -0.87 -11.82
CA ILE A 10 2.77 -1.57 -12.38
C ILE A 10 3.19 -2.42 -13.59
N ASN A 11 3.98 -1.86 -14.50
CA ASN A 11 4.46 -2.60 -15.67
C ASN A 11 5.29 -3.83 -15.28
N ILE A 12 6.19 -3.68 -14.30
CA ILE A 12 6.94 -4.80 -13.73
C ILE A 12 5.98 -5.79 -13.05
N GLY A 13 4.99 -5.31 -12.30
CA GLY A 13 3.97 -6.14 -11.67
C GLY A 13 3.23 -7.04 -12.68
N TYR A 14 2.89 -6.52 -13.85
CA TYR A 14 2.33 -7.32 -14.94
C TYR A 14 3.35 -8.28 -15.56
N ALA A 15 4.59 -7.82 -15.80
CA ALA A 15 5.65 -8.64 -16.39
C ALA A 15 5.99 -9.88 -15.54
N CYS A 16 5.91 -9.78 -14.21
CA CYS A 16 6.14 -10.89 -13.29
C CYS A 16 4.85 -11.56 -12.79
N SER A 17 3.69 -11.26 -13.39
CA SER A 17 2.38 -11.85 -13.04
C SER A 17 1.92 -11.59 -11.59
N LEU A 18 2.53 -10.64 -10.87
CA LEU A 18 2.01 -10.12 -9.61
C LEU A 18 0.72 -9.32 -9.81
N LEU A 19 0.56 -8.71 -10.99
CA LEU A 19 -0.68 -8.17 -11.49
C LEU A 19 -1.13 -9.01 -12.68
N ARG A 20 -2.42 -9.34 -12.74
CA ARG A 20 -3.03 -10.16 -13.80
C ARG A 20 -4.22 -9.44 -14.40
N GLN A 21 -4.52 -9.74 -15.66
CA GLN A 21 -5.74 -9.25 -16.30
C GLN A 21 -6.97 -9.74 -15.52
N GLY A 22 -7.92 -8.83 -15.26
CA GLY A 22 -9.10 -9.10 -14.45
C GLY A 22 -8.93 -8.83 -12.94
N MET A 23 -7.71 -8.59 -12.45
CA MET A 23 -7.53 -8.13 -11.07
C MET A 23 -8.09 -6.71 -10.89
N LYS A 24 -8.83 -6.50 -9.80
CA LYS A 24 -9.36 -5.20 -9.42
C LYS A 24 -8.27 -4.39 -8.74
N GLN A 25 -7.99 -3.20 -9.25
CA GLN A 25 -6.93 -2.34 -8.71
C GLN A 25 -7.51 -1.31 -7.76
N ILE A 26 -6.95 -1.24 -6.55
CA ILE A 26 -7.28 -0.28 -5.51
C ILE A 26 -6.12 0.71 -5.44
N PHE A 27 -6.40 1.97 -5.75
CA PHE A 27 -5.43 3.06 -5.62
C PHE A 27 -5.75 3.87 -4.37
N ILE A 28 -4.77 4.00 -3.49
CA ILE A 28 -4.83 4.94 -2.37
C ILE A 28 -3.87 6.08 -2.71
N ALA A 29 -4.40 7.29 -2.84
CA ALA A 29 -3.64 8.45 -3.28
C ALA A 29 -4.09 9.72 -2.54
N LEU A 30 -3.15 10.64 -2.35
CA LEU A 30 -3.46 12.01 -1.93
C LEU A 30 -4.20 12.73 -3.06
N LYS A 31 -5.24 13.46 -2.72
CA LYS A 31 -5.95 14.33 -3.66
C LYS A 31 -5.38 15.74 -3.58
N THR A 32 -5.29 16.40 -4.72
CA THR A 32 -4.82 17.79 -4.84
C THR A 32 -5.67 18.79 -4.05
N GLU A 33 -6.93 18.47 -3.79
CA GLU A 33 -7.84 19.30 -3.00
C GLU A 33 -7.45 19.37 -1.52
N GLU A 34 -6.78 18.34 -1.00
CA GLU A 34 -6.33 18.26 0.40
C GLU A 34 -5.21 19.28 0.68
N GLU A 35 -4.36 19.54 -0.32
CA GLU A 35 -3.23 20.49 -0.25
C GLU A 35 -3.69 21.95 -0.10
N ILE A 36 -4.96 22.26 -0.44
CA ILE A 36 -5.54 23.62 -0.44
C ILE A 36 -6.34 23.89 0.85
N SER A 37 -6.50 22.87 1.71
CA SER A 37 -7.29 22.99 2.94
C SER A 37 -6.60 23.83 4.03
N GLN A 38 -7.37 24.27 5.03
CA GLN A 38 -6.83 25.03 6.18
C GLN A 38 -5.87 24.19 7.03
N ASP A 39 -6.06 22.87 7.04
CA ASP A 39 -5.17 21.89 7.67
C ASP A 39 -4.93 20.72 6.70
N PRO A 40 -3.93 20.85 5.81
CA PRO A 40 -3.63 19.85 4.79
C PRO A 40 -3.25 18.48 5.34
N GLU A 41 -2.60 18.44 6.52
CA GLU A 41 -2.20 17.17 7.12
C GLU A 41 -3.41 16.42 7.68
N ALA A 42 -4.31 17.10 8.39
CA ALA A 42 -5.54 16.49 8.88
C ALA A 42 -6.46 16.04 7.75
N ALA A 43 -6.63 16.87 6.71
CA ALA A 43 -7.45 16.53 5.55
C ALA A 43 -6.90 15.32 4.78
N ALA A 44 -5.58 15.26 4.58
CA ALA A 44 -4.91 14.12 3.96
C ALA A 44 -5.11 12.83 4.77
N ARG A 45 -4.91 12.89 6.10
CA ARG A 45 -5.11 11.75 7.00
C ARG A 45 -6.54 11.19 6.92
N GLU A 46 -7.53 12.06 7.03
CA GLU A 46 -8.94 11.68 6.99
C GLU A 46 -9.31 11.07 5.64
N SER A 47 -8.87 11.68 4.53
CA SER A 47 -9.10 11.16 3.18
C SER A 47 -8.48 9.79 2.98
N ILE A 48 -7.23 9.59 3.43
CA ILE A 48 -6.52 8.31 3.29
C ILE A 48 -7.21 7.22 4.11
N LEU A 49 -7.60 7.52 5.35
CA LEU A 49 -8.35 6.59 6.19
C LEU A 49 -9.67 6.20 5.51
N MET A 50 -10.42 7.17 4.98
CA MET A 50 -11.68 6.90 4.28
C MET A 50 -11.48 6.07 3.01
N GLN A 51 -10.43 6.33 2.22
CA GLN A 51 -10.09 5.52 1.05
C GLN A 51 -9.80 4.05 1.46
N ILE A 52 -9.03 3.84 2.53
CA ILE A 52 -8.71 2.50 3.05
C ILE A 52 -9.97 1.78 3.56
N LEU A 53 -10.84 2.46 4.30
CA LEU A 53 -12.08 1.88 4.81
C LEU A 53 -13.05 1.49 3.69
N ASN A 54 -13.23 2.38 2.71
CA ASN A 54 -14.06 2.12 1.54
C ASN A 54 -13.52 0.96 0.70
N ALA A 55 -12.20 0.92 0.49
CA ALA A 55 -11.54 -0.19 -0.20
C ALA A 55 -11.71 -1.51 0.56
N SER A 56 -11.57 -1.50 1.89
CA SER A 56 -11.77 -2.69 2.73
C SER A 56 -13.21 -3.20 2.63
N GLN A 57 -14.18 -2.29 2.60
CA GLN A 57 -15.59 -2.64 2.42
C GLN A 57 -15.85 -3.21 1.02
N MET A 58 -15.24 -2.64 -0.02
CA MET A 58 -15.34 -3.16 -1.39
C MET A 58 -14.82 -4.59 -1.50
N VAL A 59 -13.67 -4.89 -0.88
CA VAL A 59 -13.10 -6.25 -0.86
C VAL A 59 -14.03 -7.22 -0.11
N LYS A 60 -14.58 -6.83 1.04
CA LYS A 60 -15.47 -7.68 1.85
C LYS A 60 -16.83 -7.96 1.22
N LEU A 61 -17.37 -7.01 0.45
CA LEU A 61 -18.67 -7.15 -0.22
C LEU A 61 -18.56 -7.86 -1.58
N GLU A 62 -17.35 -8.17 -2.02
CA GLU A 62 -17.13 -8.89 -3.26
C GLU A 62 -17.72 -10.31 -3.18
N LYS A 63 -18.55 -10.65 -4.18
CA LYS A 63 -19.26 -11.93 -4.22
C LYS A 63 -18.59 -12.95 -5.11
N ASP A 64 -17.76 -12.50 -6.06
CA ASP A 64 -17.02 -13.38 -6.92
C ASP A 64 -15.85 -14.02 -6.14
N PRO A 65 -15.85 -15.35 -5.90
CA PRO A 65 -14.78 -16.03 -5.18
C PRO A 65 -13.46 -16.04 -5.95
N HIS A 66 -13.47 -15.70 -7.24
CA HIS A 66 -12.28 -15.59 -8.07
C HIS A 66 -11.78 -14.16 -8.22
N ALA A 67 -12.48 -13.18 -7.65
CA ALA A 67 -12.01 -11.81 -7.64
C ALA A 67 -10.70 -11.69 -6.85
N ALA A 68 -9.73 -11.04 -7.46
CA ALA A 68 -8.44 -10.77 -6.85
C ALA A 68 -8.14 -9.28 -6.91
N PHE A 69 -7.67 -8.74 -5.79
CA PHE A 69 -7.40 -7.31 -5.63
C PHE A 69 -5.90 -7.04 -5.62
N ALA A 70 -5.51 -5.92 -6.22
CA ALA A 70 -4.18 -5.36 -6.13
C ALA A 70 -4.25 -3.98 -5.46
N LEU A 71 -3.50 -3.78 -4.39
CA LEU A 71 -3.37 -2.49 -3.72
C LEU A 71 -2.15 -1.75 -4.24
N ILE A 72 -2.34 -0.52 -4.71
CA ILE A 72 -1.27 0.37 -5.19
C ILE A 72 -1.29 1.66 -4.36
N ILE A 73 -0.13 2.01 -3.81
CA ILE A 73 0.05 3.20 -2.98
C ILE A 73 1.44 3.81 -3.25
N ASP A 74 1.55 5.13 -3.26
CA ASP A 74 2.83 5.82 -3.42
C ASP A 74 3.47 6.16 -2.07
N GLY A 75 4.75 6.51 -2.07
CA GLY A 75 5.49 6.79 -0.83
C GLY A 75 4.95 7.98 -0.04
N LYS A 76 4.36 8.99 -0.71
CA LYS A 76 3.80 10.14 0.00
C LYS A 76 2.55 9.76 0.76
N THR A 77 1.60 9.08 0.10
CA THR A 77 0.38 8.57 0.73
C THR A 77 0.68 7.50 1.78
N LEU A 78 1.67 6.64 1.53
CA LEU A 78 2.09 5.61 2.47
C LEU A 78 2.61 6.18 3.79
N ALA A 79 3.18 7.39 3.81
CA ALA A 79 3.62 8.00 5.06
C ALA A 79 2.47 8.17 6.06
N TYR A 80 1.32 8.66 5.61
CA TYR A 80 0.11 8.77 6.43
C TYR A 80 -0.48 7.39 6.75
N ALA A 81 -0.51 6.48 5.77
CA ALA A 81 -1.05 5.14 5.98
C ALA A 81 -0.23 4.29 6.98
N LEU A 82 0.99 4.69 7.32
CA LEU A 82 1.86 4.03 8.30
C LEU A 82 1.80 4.66 9.71
N GLU A 83 0.99 5.70 9.91
CA GLU A 83 0.79 6.32 11.22
C GLU A 83 -0.01 5.42 12.17
N ASP A 84 0.18 5.61 13.49
CA ASP A 84 -0.26 4.65 14.50
C ASP A 84 -1.78 4.40 14.52
N ASP A 85 -2.57 5.40 14.13
CA ASP A 85 -4.03 5.38 14.07
C ASP A 85 -4.59 4.76 12.77
N ILE A 86 -3.79 4.67 11.70
CA ILE A 86 -4.23 4.19 10.37
C ILE A 86 -3.55 2.86 9.97
N LYS A 87 -2.34 2.58 10.47
CA LYS A 87 -1.49 1.48 10.00
C LYS A 87 -2.12 0.09 10.07
N TYR A 88 -2.99 -0.17 11.04
CA TYR A 88 -3.64 -1.47 11.18
C TYR A 88 -4.79 -1.66 10.19
N GLN A 89 -5.48 -0.58 9.82
CA GLN A 89 -6.50 -0.56 8.77
C GLN A 89 -5.83 -0.75 7.40
N PHE A 90 -4.70 -0.07 7.18
CA PHE A 90 -3.86 -0.30 6.00
C PHE A 90 -3.39 -1.76 5.91
N LEU A 91 -2.86 -2.32 7.00
CA LEU A 91 -2.42 -3.72 7.05
C LEU A 91 -3.57 -4.69 6.77
N ALA A 92 -4.74 -4.48 7.37
CA ALA A 92 -5.91 -5.34 7.16
C ALA A 92 -6.31 -5.36 5.67
N LEU A 93 -6.40 -4.19 5.03
CA LEU A 93 -6.66 -4.11 3.59
C LEU A 93 -5.56 -4.80 2.76
N ALA A 94 -4.29 -4.57 3.12
CA ALA A 94 -3.16 -5.15 2.40
C ALA A 94 -3.13 -6.69 2.48
N VAL A 95 -3.54 -7.28 3.61
CA VAL A 95 -3.62 -8.74 3.79
C VAL A 95 -4.77 -9.35 2.99
N ASP A 96 -5.87 -8.63 2.82
CA ASP A 96 -7.00 -9.07 1.99
C ASP A 96 -6.74 -8.94 0.48
N CYS A 97 -5.68 -8.21 0.08
CA CYS A 97 -5.27 -8.09 -1.31
C CYS A 97 -4.35 -9.24 -1.74
N ALA A 98 -4.52 -9.72 -2.98
CA ALA A 98 -3.64 -10.73 -3.56
C ALA A 98 -2.25 -10.18 -3.94
N SER A 99 -2.14 -8.86 -4.12
CA SER A 99 -0.89 -8.17 -4.48
C SER A 99 -0.86 -6.77 -3.89
N VAL A 100 0.30 -6.31 -3.45
CA VAL A 100 0.50 -4.97 -2.88
C VAL A 100 1.76 -4.35 -3.47
N ILE A 101 1.61 -3.18 -4.09
CA ILE A 101 2.69 -2.41 -4.71
C ILE A 101 2.78 -1.05 -4.02
N CYS A 102 3.79 -0.89 -3.17
CA CYS A 102 4.21 0.43 -2.70
C CYS A 102 5.33 0.96 -3.61
N CYS A 103 5.09 2.09 -4.28
CA CYS A 103 6.02 2.74 -5.21
C CYS A 103 6.56 4.05 -4.63
N ARG A 104 7.68 4.56 -5.18
CA ARG A 104 8.41 5.73 -4.65
C ARG A 104 8.68 5.67 -3.14
N VAL A 105 8.89 4.48 -2.57
CA VAL A 105 9.12 4.34 -1.13
C VAL A 105 10.57 4.58 -0.74
N SER A 106 10.78 5.27 0.37
CA SER A 106 12.11 5.47 0.96
C SER A 106 12.63 4.20 1.66
N PRO A 107 13.95 4.07 1.90
CA PRO A 107 14.51 2.95 2.67
C PRO A 107 13.86 2.77 4.05
N LYS A 108 13.59 3.89 4.74
CA LYS A 108 12.89 3.90 6.03
C LYS A 108 11.47 3.33 5.89
N GLN A 109 10.73 3.71 4.85
CA GLN A 109 9.38 3.18 4.62
C GLN A 109 9.41 1.69 4.28
N LYS A 110 10.40 1.20 3.55
CA LYS A 110 10.56 -0.25 3.33
C LYS A 110 10.70 -0.99 4.66
N ALA A 111 11.55 -0.49 5.56
CA ALA A 111 11.72 -1.06 6.89
C ALA A 111 10.42 -1.06 7.72
N LEU A 112 9.68 0.05 7.69
CA LEU A 112 8.41 0.19 8.42
C LEU A 112 7.33 -0.76 7.90
N VAL A 113 7.18 -0.89 6.58
CA VAL A 113 6.21 -1.82 5.97
C VAL A 113 6.55 -3.26 6.35
N THR A 114 7.83 -3.66 6.23
CA THR A 114 8.24 -5.02 6.59
C THR A 114 8.01 -5.30 8.08
N ARG A 115 8.32 -4.33 8.96
CA ARG A 115 8.05 -4.46 10.40
C ARG A 115 6.56 -4.59 10.68
N LEU A 116 5.73 -3.73 10.09
CA LEU A 116 4.27 -3.77 10.24
C LEU A 116 3.71 -5.12 9.78
N ALA A 117 4.17 -5.64 8.64
CA ALA A 117 3.75 -6.95 8.15
C ALA A 117 4.15 -8.08 9.11
N LYS A 118 5.37 -8.04 9.65
CA LYS A 118 5.88 -9.04 10.61
C LYS A 118 5.11 -9.02 11.92
N GLU A 119 5.04 -7.86 12.56
CA GLU A 119 4.43 -7.69 13.88
C GLU A 119 2.91 -7.80 13.83
N GLY A 120 2.28 -7.20 12.82
CA GLY A 120 0.83 -7.15 12.71
C GLY A 120 0.19 -8.42 12.15
N SER A 121 0.90 -9.21 11.33
CA SER A 121 0.38 -10.51 10.88
C SER A 121 0.77 -11.68 11.80
N GLY A 122 1.85 -11.52 12.59
CA GLY A 122 2.44 -12.60 13.39
C GLY A 122 3.05 -13.73 12.57
N LYS A 123 3.16 -13.58 11.24
CA LYS A 123 3.70 -14.60 10.33
C LYS A 123 5.21 -14.41 10.14
N THR A 124 5.88 -15.47 9.69
CA THR A 124 7.26 -15.36 9.23
C THR A 124 7.31 -14.45 8.00
N THR A 125 8.17 -13.44 8.04
CA THR A 125 8.34 -12.46 6.96
C THR A 125 9.73 -12.63 6.33
N LEU A 126 9.77 -12.72 5.00
CA LEU A 126 10.99 -12.73 4.21
C LEU A 126 11.12 -11.39 3.48
N ALA A 127 12.26 -10.72 3.63
CA ALA A 127 12.62 -9.56 2.82
C ALA A 127 13.81 -9.92 1.92
N ILE A 128 13.76 -9.48 0.67
CA ILE A 128 14.82 -9.66 -0.33
C ILE A 128 15.07 -8.33 -1.03
N GLY A 129 16.33 -7.99 -1.20
CA GLY A 129 16.79 -6.79 -1.89
C GLY A 129 18.26 -6.90 -2.23
N ASP A 130 18.72 -6.08 -3.17
CA ASP A 130 20.06 -6.13 -3.75
C ASP A 130 20.88 -4.86 -3.47
N GLY A 131 20.25 -3.80 -2.95
CA GLY A 131 20.87 -2.48 -2.79
C GLY A 131 20.89 -1.95 -1.36
N ALA A 132 21.63 -0.86 -1.16
CA ALA A 132 21.71 -0.14 0.12
C ALA A 132 20.34 0.33 0.65
N ASN A 133 19.38 0.55 -0.25
CA ASN A 133 18.01 0.95 0.10
C ASN A 133 17.22 -0.16 0.80
N ASP A 134 17.68 -1.41 0.75
CA ASP A 134 16.97 -2.57 1.28
C ASP A 134 17.52 -3.06 2.62
N VAL A 135 18.68 -2.54 3.03
CA VAL A 135 19.35 -2.90 4.30
C VAL A 135 18.44 -2.73 5.50
N GLY A 136 17.59 -1.69 5.51
CA GLY A 136 16.67 -1.47 6.64
C GLY A 136 15.49 -2.44 6.69
N MET A 137 15.12 -3.06 5.56
CA MET A 137 14.01 -4.01 5.50
C MET A 137 14.44 -5.48 5.62
N ILE A 138 15.72 -5.78 5.42
CA ILE A 138 16.35 -7.10 5.60
C ILE A 138 16.75 -7.27 7.08
#